data_AF-A0A6G4NSX6-F1
#
_entry.id   AF-A0A6G4NSX6-F1
#
_cell.length_a   1.000
_cell.length_b   1.000
_cell.length_c   1.000
_cell.angle_alpha   90.00
_cell.angle_beta   90.00
_cell.angle_gamma   90.00
#
_symmetry.space_group_name_H-M   'P 1'
#
loop_
_entity.id
_entity.type
_entity.pdbx_description
1 polymer ?
#
loop_
_entity_poly.entity_id
_entity_poly.type
_entity_poly.pdbx_seq_one_letter_code
_entity_poly.pdbx_strand_id
1 'polypeptide(L)' 'ISNQLSEVLSVIERHLESTLLAVHLYGSAVDGGLKPYSDIDLLVTVTVRLDETTRRALINDLLETSASPGESEILRAVEV' A
#
# COMPACT_ATOMS: atom_id res chain seq x y z
N ILE A 1 -3.36 12.23 2.12
CA ILE A 1 -3.05 10.79 2.02
C ILE A 1 -3.02 10.06 3.35
N SER A 2 -2.85 10.74 4.50
CA SER A 2 -2.65 10.08 5.80
C SER A 2 -3.72 9.05 6.17
N ASN A 3 -5.01 9.33 5.93
CA ASN A 3 -6.07 8.36 6.21
C ASN A 3 -5.94 7.09 5.35
N GLN A 4 -5.80 7.23 4.03
CA GLN A 4 -5.62 6.09 3.12
C GLN A 4 -4.34 5.30 3.49
N LEU A 5 -3.26 6.00 3.83
CA LEU A 5 -2.02 5.36 4.24
C LEU A 5 -2.20 4.55 5.54
N SER A 6 -2.95 5.06 6.52
CA SER A 6 -3.28 4.30 7.75
C SER A 6 -4.09 3.03 7.46
N GLU A 7 -5.06 3.09 6.53
CA GLU A 7 -5.83 1.91 6.12
C GLU A 7 -4.93 0.87 5.42
N VAL A 8 -4.09 1.32 4.47
CA VAL A 8 -3.13 0.46 3.76
C VAL A 8 -2.15 -0.20 4.74
N LEU A 9 -1.60 0.57 5.69
CA LEU A 9 -0.72 0.03 6.72
C LEU A 9 -1.44 -0.99 7.61
N SER A 10 -2.70 -0.74 7.98
CA SER A 10 -3.49 -1.69 8.76
C SER A 10 -3.72 -3.01 8.02
N VAL A 11 -3.92 -2.95 6.70
CA VAL A 11 -4.02 -4.14 5.85
C VAL A 11 -2.68 -4.90 5.81
N ILE A 12 -1.57 -4.19 5.58
CA ILE A 12 -0.22 -4.78 5.56
C ILE A 12 0.09 -5.47 6.90
N GLU A 13 -0.11 -4.77 8.02
CA GLU A 13 0.14 -5.30 9.36
C GLU A 13 -0.70 -6.54 9.63
N ARG A 14 -2.01 -6.51 9.38
CA ARG A 14 -2.90 -7.66 9.60
C ARG A 14 -2.46 -8.94 8.88
N HIS A 15 -1.90 -8.83 7.68
CA HIS A 15 -1.46 -9.99 6.90
C HIS A 15 -0.01 -10.39 7.19
N LEU A 16 0.85 -9.43 7.55
CA LEU A 16 2.30 -9.63 7.56
C LEU A 16 2.96 -9.49 8.95
N GLU A 17 2.23 -9.15 10.01
CA GLU A 17 2.74 -8.77 11.35
C GLU A 17 3.95 -9.59 11.82
N SER A 18 3.85 -10.92 11.79
CA SER A 18 4.91 -11.82 12.29
C SER A 18 6.18 -11.85 11.45
N THR A 19 6.15 -11.27 10.25
CA THR A 19 7.23 -11.31 9.25
C THR A 19 7.67 -9.93 8.80
N LEU A 20 6.91 -8.88 9.12
CA LEU A 20 7.13 -7.52 8.66
C LEU A 20 8.36 -6.91 9.35
N LEU A 21 9.32 -6.45 8.54
CA LEU A 21 10.50 -5.74 9.02
C LEU A 21 10.34 -4.23 8.91
N ALA A 22 9.81 -3.76 7.78
CA ALA A 22 9.67 -2.35 7.50
C ALA A 22 8.67 -2.09 6.37
N VAL A 23 8.07 -0.91 6.42
CA VAL A 23 7.33 -0.30 5.31
C VAL A 23 7.96 1.06 5.02
N HIS A 24 8.35 1.29 3.77
CA HIS A 24 8.92 2.57 3.35
C HIS A 24 7.98 3.26 2.36
N LEU A 25 7.59 4.49 2.67
CA LEU A 25 6.96 5.38 1.68
C LEU A 25 8.05 5.97 0.80
N TYR A 26 7.89 5.88 -0.52
CA TYR A 26 8.81 6.48 -1.48
C TYR A 26 8.06 7.17 -2.62
N GLY A 27 8.79 7.49 -3.70
CA GLY A 27 8.22 8.04 -4.91
C GLY A 27 7.65 9.44 -4.71
N SER A 28 6.60 9.77 -5.47
CA SER A 28 6.12 11.15 -5.62
C SER A 28 5.52 11.74 -4.32
N ALA A 29 5.13 10.88 -3.37
CA ALA A 29 4.69 11.29 -2.05
C ALA A 29 5.82 11.91 -1.21
N VAL A 30 7.07 11.52 -1.48
CA VAL A 30 8.27 12.01 -0.78
C VAL A 30 9.05 12.99 -1.64
N ASP A 31 9.05 12.80 -2.98
CA ASP A 31 9.82 13.60 -3.93
C ASP A 31 8.90 14.39 -4.88
N GLY A 32 8.97 15.72 -4.85
CA GLY A 32 8.22 16.60 -5.76
C GLY A 32 6.70 16.74 -5.49
N GLY A 33 6.16 15.95 -4.57
CA GLY A 33 4.78 16.01 -4.08
C GLY A 33 3.74 15.42 -5.02
N LEU A 34 2.70 14.83 -4.45
CA LEU A 34 1.63 14.14 -5.18
C LEU A 34 0.91 15.03 -6.19
N LYS A 35 0.87 14.60 -7.45
CA LYS A 35 0.10 15.21 -8.54
C LYS A 35 -1.30 14.57 -8.63
N PRO A 36 -2.24 15.10 -9.43
CA PRO A 36 -3.61 14.59 -9.49
C PRO A 36 -3.72 13.07 -9.74
N TYR A 37 -2.83 12.52 -10.59
CA TYR A 37 -2.84 11.10 -10.94
C TYR A 37 -1.70 10.28 -10.31
N SER A 38 -0.97 10.87 -9.35
CA SER A 38 0.04 10.15 -8.59
C SER A 38 -0.59 9.08 -7.70
N ASP A 39 0.07 7.93 -7.65
CA ASP A 39 -0.13 6.82 -6.75
C ASP A 39 0.59 7.03 -5.40
N ILE A 40 0.45 6.02 -4.54
CA ILE A 40 1.17 5.87 -3.28
C ILE A 40 2.10 4.67 -3.43
N ASP A 41 3.40 4.94 -3.46
CA ASP A 41 4.45 3.94 -3.58
C ASP A 41 4.92 3.44 -2.20
N LEU A 42 4.73 2.15 -1.92
CA LEU A 42 5.20 1.50 -0.69
C LEU A 42 6.17 0.36 -1.00
N LEU A 43 7.26 0.29 -0.26
CA LEU A 43 8.17 -0.86 -0.28
C LEU A 43 8.07 -1.60 1.04
N VAL A 44 7.52 -2.82 0.99
CA VAL A 44 7.34 -3.68 2.16
C VAL A 44 8.44 -4.73 2.23
N THR A 45 9.19 -4.73 3.33
CA THR A 45 10.26 -5.70 3.57
C THR A 45 9.81 -6.74 4.59
N VAL A 46 9.92 -8.03 4.24
CA VAL A 46 9.54 -9.16 5.09
C VAL A 46 10.71 -10.12 5.31
N THR A 47 10.74 -10.82 6.45
CA THR A 47 11.78 -11.79 6.80
C THR A 47 11.71 -13.09 6.02
N VAL A 48 10.52 -13.45 5.51
CA VAL A 48 10.26 -14.71 4.82
C VAL A 48 9.45 -14.45 3.56
N ARG A 49 9.61 -15.34 2.57
CA ARG A 49 8.81 -15.30 1.36
C ARG A 49 7.34 -15.60 1.71
N LEU A 50 6.42 -14.78 1.19
CA LEU A 50 4.99 -15.01 1.34
C LEU A 50 4.56 -16.26 0.56
N ASP A 51 3.70 -17.06 1.19
CA ASP A 51 2.96 -18.07 0.47
C ASP A 51 1.86 -17.43 -0.39
N GLU A 52 1.40 -18.15 -1.40
CA GLU A 52 0.48 -17.61 -2.40
C GLU A 52 -0.93 -17.37 -1.82
N THR A 53 -1.32 -18.01 -0.71
CA THR A 53 -2.59 -17.73 -0.03
C THR A 53 -2.53 -16.38 0.68
N THR A 54 -1.49 -16.17 1.48
CA THR A 54 -1.24 -14.90 2.17
C THR A 54 -1.08 -13.75 1.18
N ARG A 55 -0.30 -13.95 0.10
CA ARG A 55 -0.11 -12.94 -0.95
C ARG A 55 -1.42 -12.54 -1.63
N ARG A 56 -2.29 -13.50 -1.98
CA ARG A 56 -3.59 -13.19 -2.60
C ARG A 56 -4.53 -12.49 -1.64
N ALA A 57 -4.59 -12.90 -0.37
CA ALA A 57 -5.41 -12.24 0.63
C ALA A 57 -4.95 -10.80 0.87
N LEU A 58 -3.63 -10.56 0.95
CA LEU A 58 -3.05 -9.22 1.04
C LEU A 58 -3.44 -8.35 -0.16
N ILE A 59 -3.23 -8.84 -1.39
CA ILE A 59 -3.55 -8.07 -2.61
C ILE A 59 -5.04 -7.72 -2.67
N ASN A 60 -5.92 -8.69 -2.38
CA ASN A 60 -7.36 -8.46 -2.41
C ASN A 60 -7.78 -7.37 -1.42
N ASP A 61 -7.26 -7.41 -0.20
CA ASP A 61 -7.62 -6.43 0.81
C ASP A 61 -6.97 -5.06 0.56
N LEU A 62 -5.80 -5.02 -0.10
CA LEU A 62 -5.18 -3.77 -0.55
C LEU A 62 -6.00 -3.09 -1.66
N LEU A 63 -6.63 -3.87 -2.56
CA LEU A 63 -7.48 -3.32 -3.62
C LEU A 63 -8.69 -2.55 -3.05
N GLU A 64 -9.25 -2.98 -1.92
CA GLU A 64 -10.34 -2.26 -1.23
C GLU A 64 -9.90 -0.90 -0.67
N THR A 65 -8.58 -0.69 -0.53
CA THR A 65 -7.98 0.58 -0.07
C THR A 65 -7.38 1.41 -1.21
N SER A 66 -7.54 0.97 -2.47
CA SER A 66 -6.96 1.56 -3.67
C SER A 66 -8.06 1.97 -4.66
N ALA A 67 -7.75 2.90 -5.55
CA ALA A 67 -8.60 3.22 -6.71
C ALA A 67 -7.73 3.50 -7.92
N SER A 68 -8.21 3.20 -9.13
CA SER A 68 -7.45 3.52 -10.33
C SER A 68 -7.24 5.04 -10.45
N PRO A 69 -6.15 5.51 -11.07
CA PRO A 69 -5.86 6.94 -11.17
C PRO A 69 -7.01 7.71 -11.83
N GLY A 70 -7.55 8.70 -11.09
CA GLY A 70 -8.65 9.55 -11.56
C GLY A 70 -10.06 8.97 -11.40
N GLU A 71 -10.22 7.75 -10.86
CA GLU A 71 -11.54 7.15 -10.61
C GLU A 71 -12.14 7.52 -9.25
N SER A 72 -11.34 8.09 -8.36
CA SER A 72 -11.78 8.52 -7.03
C SER A 72 -11.21 9.88 -6.66
N GLU A 73 -12.05 10.72 -6.04
CA GLU A 73 -11.66 12.01 -5.46
C GLU A 73 -10.98 11.83 -4.09
N ILE A 74 -11.09 10.64 -3.48
CA ILE A 74 -10.64 10.36 -2.10
C ILE A 74 -9.47 9.38 -2.09
N LEU A 75 -9.54 8.33 -2.92
CA LEU A 75 -8.57 7.25 -2.97
C LEU A 75 -7.62 7.42 -4.16
N ARG A 76 -6.34 7.17 -3.92
CA ARG A 76 -5.30 7.06 -4.95
C ARG A 76 -5.01 5.59 -5.25
N ALA A 77 -4.34 5.33 -6.37
CA ALA A 77 -3.77 4.03 -6.62
C ALA A 77 -2.67 3.74 -5.58
N VAL A 78 -2.56 2.48 -5.18
CA VAL A 78 -1.56 1.99 -4.22
C VAL A 78 -0.69 0.95 -4.91
N GLU A 79 0.63 1.15 -4.86
CA GLU A 79 1.65 0.22 -5.34
C GLU A 79 2.47 -0.31 -4.14
N VAL A 80 2.66 -1.64 -4.05
CA VAL A 80 3.27 -2.33 -2.90
C VAL A 80 4.15 -3.50 -3.33
#